data_AF-A0AAU7K391-F1
#
_entry.id   AF-A0AAU7K391-F1
#
_cell.length_a   1.000
_cell.length_b   1.000
_cell.length_c   1.000
_cell.angle_alpha   90.00
_cell.angle_beta   90.00
_cell.angle_gamma   90.00
#
_symmetry.space_group_name_H-M   'P 1'
#
loop_
_entity.id
_entity.type
_entity.pdbx_description
1 polymer ?
#
loop_
_entity_poly.entity_id
_entity_poly.type
_entity_poly.pdbx_seq_one_letter_code
_entity_poly.pdbx_strand_id
1 'polypeptide(L)'
;MKNKRTILLGMLIFAALLSCSKKGLEESQPAITKNAVANVNNTLLADPPLTWQEHWFDHVQVLQRFYHDTSIVVYHDNDVSSTVTWPNTYLAQVWNYTKSKYGSFGTDSRLWAIFHTGKYSGGHPSTYMDASHDYRNVIDVGSSSTSAWLSGTGNDLDLTTHEVGHIVEGASRNVLNSPAFGIWHDSKWMEIYIYDVYIGLNRSADVQRWYNLVANGSESYPRAQTYWFRDWFFPIYSQQGDASSLNKYFSLLAQYFPKQTVNNGQTNIQRFSRSMNYGEFIHFWSGATGMDLKPLALSAFGNLDEQGNDWVAQLNAAKTAFPGVTYLKDISSQAVVSVSNENAGGAAAAEGSAKLSDSYYNTKFFLGAYPNTFWAQLTFPGSQVVKGYTITAGNDAPDRDPKSWKLMGSNDGTNYTQLDIRSNETFGLRRQTKKMLISNTTAYKYYKLFITANNGSVDLQLSEWRLLQ
;
A
#
# COMPACT_ATOMS: atom_id res chain seq x y z
N MET A 1 9.29 54.78 20.49
CA MET A 1 10.24 55.27 19.46
C MET A 1 11.65 54.84 19.84
N LYS A 2 12.37 54.21 18.89
CA LYS A 2 13.82 53.91 18.83
C LYS A 2 14.37 52.86 19.83
N ASN A 3 14.74 51.64 19.44
CA ASN A 3 15.88 51.10 18.64
C ASN A 3 17.24 50.93 19.38
N LYS A 4 17.75 49.67 19.34
CA LYS A 4 19.16 49.19 19.33
C LYS A 4 19.96 49.34 20.66
N ARG A 5 20.88 48.46 21.07
CA ARG A 5 21.74 47.46 20.39
C ARG A 5 22.41 46.58 21.49
N THR A 6 22.66 45.30 21.21
CA THR A 6 23.45 44.36 22.04
C THR A 6 24.87 44.24 21.49
N ILE A 7 25.89 44.29 22.34
CA ILE A 7 27.29 43.91 22.05
C ILE A 7 27.72 42.95 23.16
N LEU A 8 28.21 41.75 22.80
CA LEU A 8 28.79 40.78 23.73
C LEU A 8 30.32 40.77 23.58
N LEU A 9 31.00 40.80 24.73
CA LEU A 9 32.45 40.88 24.89
C LEU A 9 33.05 39.46 25.00
N GLY A 10 34.18 39.22 24.35
CA GLY A 10 34.96 37.99 24.46
C GLY A 10 35.94 37.99 25.63
N MET A 11 36.37 36.80 26.06
CA MET A 11 37.56 36.61 26.89
C MET A 11 38.27 35.29 26.54
N LEU A 12 39.56 35.42 26.18
CA LEU A 12 40.56 34.36 26.06
C LEU A 12 41.02 33.89 27.44
N ILE A 13 41.35 32.60 27.61
CA ILE A 13 42.44 32.15 28.50
C ILE A 13 43.22 30.97 27.86
N PHE A 14 44.53 31.09 27.95
CA PHE A 14 45.66 30.25 27.54
C PHE A 14 45.86 29.00 28.43
N ALA A 15 46.46 27.91 27.90
CA ALA A 15 47.62 27.22 28.49
C ALA A 15 48.06 25.99 27.66
N ALA A 16 49.37 25.81 27.50
CA ALA A 16 50.02 24.74 26.77
C ALA A 16 50.86 23.83 27.70
N LEU A 17 50.83 22.51 27.39
CA LEU A 17 51.92 21.51 27.37
C LEU A 17 52.80 21.25 28.62
N LEU A 18 52.82 19.99 29.12
CA LEU A 18 53.93 19.01 28.93
C LEU A 18 53.79 17.71 29.78
N SER A 19 53.90 16.57 29.09
CA SER A 19 54.59 15.29 29.37
C SER A 19 54.44 14.52 30.71
N CYS A 20 54.04 13.23 30.63
CA CYS A 20 54.90 12.11 31.05
C CYS A 20 54.35 10.73 30.61
N SER A 21 55.26 9.85 30.15
CA SER A 21 55.01 8.50 29.62
C SER A 21 54.62 7.46 30.67
N LYS A 22 53.88 6.42 30.24
CA LYS A 22 54.06 5.04 30.74
C LYS A 22 53.58 4.00 29.72
N LYS A 23 54.45 3.02 29.46
CA LYS A 23 54.25 1.83 28.63
C LYS A 23 53.47 0.75 29.38
N GLY A 24 52.63 0.02 28.64
CA GLY A 24 52.44 -1.43 28.76
C GLY A 24 51.16 -1.90 29.44
N LEU A 25 50.25 -2.49 28.66
CA LEU A 25 49.91 -3.93 28.67
C LEU A 25 48.91 -4.20 27.52
N GLU A 26 49.35 -4.98 26.53
CA GLU A 26 48.51 -5.50 25.45
C GLU A 26 47.63 -6.63 26.00
N GLU A 27 46.33 -6.53 25.78
CA GLU A 27 45.40 -7.65 25.85
C GLU A 27 44.76 -7.79 24.46
N SER A 28 44.96 -8.97 23.87
CA SER A 28 44.66 -9.30 22.47
C SER A 28 43.15 -9.29 22.19
N GLN A 29 42.68 -8.35 21.36
CA GLN A 29 41.39 -8.46 20.68
C GLN A 29 41.54 -9.31 19.40
N PRO A 30 40.58 -10.19 19.08
CA PRO A 30 40.61 -10.98 17.85
C PRO A 30 40.50 -10.05 16.64
N ALA A 31 41.38 -10.25 15.66
CA ALA A 31 41.30 -9.58 14.37
C ALA A 31 39.94 -9.85 13.72
N ILE A 32 39.07 -8.83 13.66
CA ILE A 32 38.00 -8.82 12.68
C ILE A 32 38.68 -8.68 11.33
N THR A 33 38.78 -9.82 10.64
CA THR A 33 39.08 -9.87 9.22
C THR A 33 38.12 -8.89 8.53
N LYS A 34 38.71 -7.88 7.88
CA LYS A 34 38.00 -7.08 6.88
C LYS A 34 37.50 -8.05 5.83
N ASN A 35 36.27 -8.55 5.99
CA ASN A 35 35.53 -9.10 4.89
C ASN A 35 35.47 -7.99 3.84
N ALA A 36 36.11 -8.26 2.71
CA ALA A 36 36.11 -7.41 1.55
C ALA A 36 34.69 -6.89 1.34
N VAL A 37 34.54 -5.56 1.44
CA VAL A 37 33.35 -4.88 0.98
C VAL A 37 33.22 -5.31 -0.48
N ALA A 38 32.19 -6.09 -0.78
CA ALA A 38 31.88 -6.46 -2.15
C ALA A 38 31.85 -5.15 -2.94
N ASN A 39 32.70 -5.05 -3.97
CA ASN A 39 32.64 -3.98 -4.95
C ASN A 39 31.23 -3.99 -5.52
N VAL A 40 30.37 -3.10 -5.02
CA VAL A 40 29.18 -2.70 -5.76
C VAL A 40 29.74 -2.00 -6.98
N ASN A 41 29.75 -2.72 -8.11
CA ASN A 41 30.04 -2.14 -9.41
C ASN A 41 28.99 -1.05 -9.64
N ASN A 42 29.31 0.17 -9.23
CA ASN A 42 28.56 1.35 -9.55
C ASN A 42 28.87 1.67 -11.01
N THR A 43 28.35 0.85 -11.94
CA THR A 43 28.45 1.09 -13.36
C THR A 43 27.82 2.44 -13.63
N LEU A 44 28.66 3.45 -13.87
CA LEU A 44 28.21 4.77 -14.31
C LEU A 44 27.43 4.56 -15.60
N LEU A 45 26.13 4.89 -15.58
CA LEU A 45 25.31 4.83 -16.78
C LEU A 45 25.89 5.79 -17.82
N ALA A 46 25.95 5.35 -19.07
CA ALA A 46 26.34 6.23 -20.17
C ALA A 46 25.39 7.43 -20.24
N ASP A 47 25.93 8.58 -20.62
CA ASP A 47 25.12 9.76 -20.89
C ASP A 47 24.06 9.43 -21.95
N PRO A 48 22.79 9.82 -21.75
CA PRO A 48 21.77 9.63 -22.77
C PRO A 48 22.17 10.36 -24.06
N PRO A 49 21.74 9.91 -25.25
CA PRO A 49 22.05 10.62 -26.48
C PRO A 49 21.48 12.04 -26.48
N LEU A 50 22.03 12.96 -27.27
CA LEU A 50 21.48 14.32 -27.37
C LEU A 50 20.13 14.35 -28.12
N THR A 51 19.95 13.39 -29.02
CA THR A 51 18.73 13.23 -29.80
C THR A 51 18.23 11.80 -29.70
N TRP A 52 16.93 11.62 -29.85
CA TRP A 52 16.32 10.31 -29.91
C TRP A 52 15.23 10.31 -30.98
N GLN A 53 15.29 9.34 -31.89
CA GLN A 53 14.24 9.11 -32.86
C GLN A 53 13.15 8.28 -32.19
N GLU A 54 11.98 8.87 -31.94
CA GLU A 54 10.77 8.15 -31.57
C GLU A 54 10.31 7.28 -32.75
N HIS A 55 9.83 6.06 -32.49
CA HIS A 55 9.49 5.08 -33.54
C HIS A 55 8.36 4.12 -33.19
N TRP A 56 7.34 4.57 -32.45
CA TRP A 56 6.19 3.73 -32.11
C TRP A 56 4.94 4.13 -32.93
N PHE A 57 4.23 3.14 -33.49
CA PHE A 57 3.07 3.37 -34.36
C PHE A 57 3.35 4.41 -35.47
N ASP A 58 2.52 5.47 -35.59
CA ASP A 58 2.71 6.56 -36.54
C ASP A 58 3.59 7.70 -35.98
N HIS A 59 4.13 7.55 -34.76
CA HIS A 59 4.98 8.55 -34.14
C HIS A 59 6.44 8.38 -34.58
N VAL A 60 6.88 9.32 -35.42
CA VAL A 60 8.25 9.39 -35.93
C VAL A 60 8.77 10.81 -35.76
N GLN A 61 9.15 11.17 -34.53
CA GLN A 61 9.68 12.51 -34.20
C GLN A 61 11.15 12.43 -33.75
N VAL A 62 11.93 13.43 -34.14
CA VAL A 62 13.26 13.63 -33.58
C VAL A 62 13.11 14.45 -32.30
N LEU A 63 13.33 13.78 -31.17
CA LEU A 63 13.31 14.37 -29.85
C LEU A 63 14.69 14.90 -29.48
N GLN A 64 14.73 15.99 -28.72
CA GLN A 64 15.95 16.56 -28.17
C GLN A 64 16.00 16.32 -26.65
N ARG A 65 17.18 16.00 -26.13
CA ARG A 65 17.40 15.82 -24.68
C ARG A 65 17.54 17.20 -24.02
N PHE A 66 16.65 17.52 -23.09
CA PHE A 66 16.67 18.78 -22.37
C PHE A 66 17.23 18.67 -20.95
N TYR A 67 17.07 17.51 -20.32
CA TYR A 67 17.57 17.28 -18.97
C TYR A 67 17.93 15.80 -18.78
N HIS A 68 18.93 15.54 -17.93
CA HIS A 68 19.14 14.20 -17.38
C HIS A 68 19.88 14.27 -16.04
N ASP A 69 19.62 13.27 -15.21
CA ASP A 69 20.41 12.94 -14.02
C ASP A 69 20.43 11.41 -13.82
N THR A 70 20.73 10.95 -12.61
CA THR A 70 20.74 9.51 -12.27
C THR A 70 19.35 8.88 -12.17
N SER A 71 18.32 9.70 -12.07
CA SER A 71 16.92 9.30 -11.85
C SER A 71 16.07 9.43 -13.10
N ILE A 72 16.32 10.40 -13.96
CA ILE A 72 15.49 10.61 -15.16
C ILE A 72 16.29 11.12 -16.36
N VAL A 73 15.66 11.03 -17.52
CA VAL A 73 16.03 11.72 -18.75
C VAL A 73 14.76 12.37 -19.31
N VAL A 74 14.82 13.65 -19.66
CA VAL A 74 13.68 14.38 -20.25
C VAL A 74 14.01 14.76 -21.68
N TYR A 75 13.14 14.30 -22.57
CA TYR A 75 13.11 14.64 -23.98
C TYR A 75 11.84 15.40 -24.31
N HIS A 76 11.93 16.24 -25.33
CA HIS A 76 10.75 16.75 -25.99
C HIS A 76 11.07 17.13 -27.44
N ASP A 77 10.02 17.29 -28.23
CA ASP A 77 10.12 17.94 -29.52
C ASP A 77 10.32 19.47 -29.37
N ASN A 78 10.47 20.15 -30.50
CA ASN A 78 10.70 21.60 -30.53
C ASN A 78 9.44 22.42 -30.18
N ASP A 79 8.27 21.80 -30.05
CA ASP A 79 7.01 22.50 -29.79
C ASP A 79 6.76 22.69 -28.29
N VAL A 80 7.37 21.86 -27.44
CA VAL A 80 7.36 22.07 -25.99
C VAL A 80 8.25 23.26 -25.63
N SER A 81 7.69 24.19 -24.85
CA SER A 81 8.44 25.38 -24.40
C SER A 81 9.67 24.98 -23.58
N SER A 82 10.84 25.52 -23.92
CA SER A 82 12.10 25.34 -23.17
C SER A 82 12.05 25.88 -21.73
N THR A 83 10.99 26.63 -21.37
CA THR A 83 10.75 27.07 -19.98
C THR A 83 10.17 25.98 -19.08
N VAL A 84 9.65 24.90 -19.66
CA VAL A 84 9.08 23.76 -18.92
C VAL A 84 10.22 22.98 -18.26
N THR A 85 10.33 23.11 -16.94
CA THR A 85 11.42 22.49 -16.16
C THR A 85 10.94 21.74 -14.91
N TRP A 86 9.67 21.88 -14.54
CA TRP A 86 9.08 21.14 -13.41
C TRP A 86 9.21 19.61 -13.53
N PRO A 87 9.19 18.97 -14.74
CA PRO A 87 9.33 17.52 -14.83
C PRO A 87 10.66 17.03 -14.25
N ASN A 88 11.70 17.86 -14.35
CA ASN A 88 13.06 17.50 -13.93
C ASN A 88 13.12 17.09 -12.46
N THR A 89 12.46 17.87 -11.60
CA THR A 89 12.42 17.57 -10.16
C THR A 89 11.29 16.62 -9.82
N TYR A 90 10.09 16.87 -10.36
CA TYR A 90 8.90 16.11 -10.00
C TYR A 90 9.01 14.63 -10.41
N LEU A 91 9.38 14.33 -11.65
CA LEU A 91 9.47 12.96 -12.12
C LEU A 91 10.64 12.20 -11.49
N ALA A 92 11.73 12.89 -11.13
CA ALA A 92 12.79 12.27 -10.33
C ALA A 92 12.26 11.85 -8.95
N GLN A 93 11.45 12.68 -8.29
CA GLN A 93 10.80 12.32 -7.03
C GLN A 93 9.83 11.15 -7.19
N VAL A 94 8.93 11.20 -8.17
CA VAL A 94 7.98 10.12 -8.48
C VAL A 94 8.73 8.82 -8.76
N TRP A 95 9.70 8.83 -9.67
CA TRP A 95 10.41 7.61 -10.05
C TRP A 95 11.26 7.02 -8.93
N ASN A 96 11.92 7.86 -8.14
CA ASN A 96 12.69 7.39 -6.99
C ASN A 96 11.77 6.80 -5.91
N TYR A 97 10.63 7.44 -5.64
CA TYR A 97 9.62 6.89 -4.75
C TYR A 97 9.11 5.54 -5.26
N THR A 98 8.74 5.47 -6.54
CA THR A 98 8.25 4.26 -7.21
C THR A 98 9.24 3.11 -7.08
N LYS A 99 10.51 3.35 -7.39
CA LYS A 99 11.54 2.32 -7.23
C LYS A 99 11.70 1.86 -5.79
N SER A 100 11.61 2.79 -4.84
CA SER A 100 11.74 2.48 -3.41
C SER A 100 10.57 1.63 -2.87
N LYS A 101 9.37 1.80 -3.43
CA LYS A 101 8.15 1.13 -2.95
C LYS A 101 7.76 -0.10 -3.75
N TYR A 102 7.90 -0.03 -5.07
CA TYR A 102 7.42 -1.05 -6.01
C TYR A 102 8.56 -1.94 -6.54
N GLY A 103 9.82 -1.51 -6.39
CA GLY A 103 11.00 -2.29 -6.76
C GLY A 103 11.70 -1.77 -8.01
N SER A 104 12.67 -2.53 -8.53
CA SER A 104 13.46 -2.12 -9.70
C SER A 104 12.80 -2.54 -11.02
N PHE A 105 13.04 -1.75 -12.06
CA PHE A 105 12.50 -1.95 -13.41
C PHE A 105 13.65 -2.02 -14.41
N GLY A 106 14.49 -3.05 -14.29
CA GLY A 106 15.68 -3.20 -15.14
C GLY A 106 16.92 -2.54 -14.55
N THR A 107 17.99 -2.50 -15.34
CA THR A 107 19.33 -2.07 -14.92
C THR A 107 19.57 -0.57 -15.10
N ASP A 108 18.89 0.07 -16.06
CA ASP A 108 18.89 1.54 -16.16
C ASP A 108 18.03 2.10 -15.03
N SER A 109 18.65 2.90 -14.15
CA SER A 109 17.96 3.50 -13.02
C SER A 109 17.04 4.65 -13.41
N ARG A 110 17.06 5.09 -14.67
CA ARG A 110 16.38 6.30 -15.13
C ARG A 110 15.00 6.01 -15.71
N LEU A 111 14.07 6.91 -15.45
CA LEU A 111 12.85 7.05 -16.24
C LEU A 111 13.13 7.96 -17.44
N TRP A 112 12.69 7.58 -18.62
CA TRP A 112 12.81 8.37 -19.84
C TRP A 112 11.46 9.02 -20.11
N ALA A 113 11.37 10.34 -19.96
CA ALA A 113 10.12 11.07 -20.13
C ALA A 113 10.16 11.85 -21.45
N ILE A 114 9.14 11.66 -22.29
CA ILE A 114 8.92 12.41 -23.52
C ILE A 114 7.70 13.29 -23.32
N PHE A 115 7.79 14.54 -23.80
CA PHE A 115 6.68 15.48 -23.79
C PHE A 115 6.40 16.03 -25.19
N HIS A 116 5.11 16.17 -25.48
CA HIS A 116 4.59 16.79 -26.70
C HIS A 116 3.55 17.87 -26.38
N THR A 117 3.53 18.96 -27.15
CA THR A 117 2.58 20.07 -27.00
C THR A 117 1.87 20.34 -28.32
N GLY A 118 0.56 20.63 -28.28
CA GLY A 118 -0.27 20.87 -29.47
C GLY A 118 -0.57 19.62 -30.30
N LYS A 119 -0.23 18.41 -29.83
CA LYS A 119 -0.36 17.14 -30.56
C LYS A 119 -0.39 15.94 -29.58
N TYR A 120 -0.73 14.76 -30.12
CA TYR A 120 -0.61 13.46 -29.44
C TYR A 120 -1.19 13.41 -28.03
N SER A 121 -2.48 13.73 -27.88
CA SER A 121 -3.11 13.80 -26.55
C SER A 121 -3.14 12.44 -25.84
N GLY A 122 -2.79 12.43 -24.56
CA GLY A 122 -2.80 11.23 -23.71
C GLY A 122 -1.39 10.80 -23.33
N GLY A 123 -1.26 9.55 -22.92
CA GLY A 123 0.02 8.94 -22.61
C GLY A 123 0.19 7.59 -23.30
N HIS A 124 1.45 7.25 -23.56
CA HIS A 124 1.88 5.96 -24.07
C HIS A 124 3.10 5.49 -23.26
N PRO A 125 2.89 4.61 -22.28
CA PRO A 125 3.97 4.11 -21.45
C PRO A 125 4.65 2.94 -22.13
N SER A 126 5.94 2.77 -21.87
CA SER A 126 6.67 1.59 -22.30
C SER A 126 7.64 1.13 -21.22
N THR A 127 7.98 -0.16 -21.26
CA THR A 127 8.83 -0.76 -20.23
C THR A 127 10.17 -1.15 -20.82
N TYR A 128 11.17 -1.31 -19.95
CA TYR A 128 12.50 -1.77 -20.36
C TYR A 128 12.54 -3.16 -21.02
N MET A 129 11.40 -3.85 -21.07
CA MET A 129 11.24 -5.15 -21.72
C MET A 129 10.68 -5.05 -23.15
N ASP A 130 10.30 -3.86 -23.60
CA ASP A 130 9.60 -3.63 -24.85
C ASP A 130 10.49 -2.90 -25.87
N ALA A 131 10.46 -3.36 -27.12
CA ALA A 131 11.28 -2.83 -28.20
C ALA A 131 10.78 -1.48 -28.74
N SER A 132 9.49 -1.15 -28.57
CA SER A 132 8.85 0.08 -29.09
C SER A 132 9.55 1.36 -28.66
N HIS A 133 10.24 1.32 -27.52
CA HIS A 133 10.97 2.46 -26.97
C HIS A 133 12.41 2.10 -26.58
N ASP A 134 13.03 1.26 -27.41
CA ASP A 134 14.44 0.87 -27.28
C ASP A 134 14.78 0.24 -25.93
N TYR A 135 13.84 -0.54 -25.35
CA TYR A 135 14.02 -1.25 -24.08
C TYR A 135 14.32 -0.29 -22.91
N ARG A 136 13.60 0.84 -22.87
CA ARG A 136 13.65 1.83 -21.78
C ARG A 136 12.33 1.87 -21.03
N ASN A 137 12.37 2.26 -19.75
CA ASN A 137 11.15 2.66 -19.04
C ASN A 137 10.78 4.07 -19.48
N VAL A 138 9.67 4.19 -20.18
CA VAL A 138 9.27 5.42 -20.85
C VAL A 138 7.89 5.84 -20.40
N ILE A 139 7.74 7.14 -20.15
CA ILE A 139 6.46 7.80 -20.24
C ILE A 139 6.51 8.73 -21.45
N ASP A 140 5.63 8.52 -22.41
CA ASP A 140 5.47 9.41 -23.55
C ASP A 140 4.12 10.12 -23.41
N VAL A 141 4.15 11.42 -23.14
CA VAL A 141 2.93 12.18 -22.85
C VAL A 141 2.77 13.35 -23.80
N GLY A 142 1.53 13.56 -24.24
CA GLY A 142 1.18 14.68 -25.09
C GLY A 142 -0.15 15.33 -24.74
N SER A 143 -0.35 16.52 -25.28
CA SER A 143 -1.56 17.30 -25.09
C SER A 143 -1.89 18.05 -26.36
N SER A 144 -3.17 18.06 -26.72
CA SER A 144 -3.68 18.87 -27.84
C SER A 144 -3.61 20.38 -27.58
N SER A 145 -3.38 20.81 -26.34
CA SER A 145 -3.18 22.23 -26.02
C SER A 145 -1.79 22.69 -26.42
N THR A 146 -1.69 23.83 -27.11
CA THR A 146 -0.41 24.49 -27.44
C THR A 146 0.25 25.17 -26.24
N SER A 147 -0.43 25.21 -25.09
CA SER A 147 0.07 25.78 -23.83
C SER A 147 0.22 24.73 -22.72
N ALA A 148 0.27 23.45 -23.10
CA ALA A 148 0.44 22.34 -22.18
C ALA A 148 1.74 22.44 -21.37
N TRP A 149 1.76 21.80 -20.19
CA TRP A 149 2.94 21.65 -19.33
C TRP A 149 3.48 22.93 -18.70
N LEU A 150 2.94 24.10 -19.00
CA LEU A 150 3.43 25.36 -18.42
C LEU A 150 3.17 25.46 -16.92
N SER A 151 2.19 24.72 -16.39
CA SER A 151 1.76 24.85 -14.99
C SER A 151 2.53 23.96 -14.02
N GLY A 152 2.82 22.72 -14.42
CA GLY A 152 3.35 21.71 -13.49
C GLY A 152 2.40 21.40 -12.34
N THR A 153 1.09 21.47 -12.60
CA THR A 153 0.02 21.24 -11.63
C THR A 153 -1.14 20.48 -12.26
N GLY A 154 -2.06 19.96 -11.44
CA GLY A 154 -3.26 19.31 -11.96
C GLY A 154 -2.92 18.12 -12.88
N ASN A 155 -3.52 18.11 -14.06
CA ASN A 155 -3.36 17.05 -15.04
C ASN A 155 -1.91 16.89 -15.53
N ASP A 156 -1.08 17.93 -15.49
CA ASP A 156 0.36 17.82 -15.83
C ASP A 156 1.04 16.77 -14.93
N LEU A 157 0.70 16.80 -13.63
CA LEU A 157 1.22 15.86 -12.64
C LEU A 157 0.46 14.54 -12.67
N ASP A 158 -0.87 14.58 -12.78
CA ASP A 158 -1.72 13.39 -12.72
C ASP A 158 -1.41 12.43 -13.87
N LEU A 159 -1.37 12.93 -15.11
CA LEU A 159 -1.08 12.13 -16.31
C LEU A 159 0.34 11.57 -16.28
N THR A 160 1.35 12.41 -15.98
CA THR A 160 2.73 11.90 -15.97
C THR A 160 2.96 10.85 -14.88
N THR A 161 2.27 10.98 -13.74
CA THR A 161 2.31 9.96 -12.68
C THR A 161 1.55 8.72 -13.09
N HIS A 162 0.40 8.86 -13.75
CA HIS A 162 -0.38 7.77 -14.31
C HIS A 162 0.49 6.84 -15.18
N GLU A 163 1.25 7.41 -16.12
CA GLU A 163 2.10 6.66 -17.03
C GLU A 163 3.24 5.92 -16.31
N VAL A 164 3.77 6.49 -15.21
CA VAL A 164 4.74 5.75 -14.37
C VAL A 164 4.09 4.55 -13.71
N GLY A 165 2.80 4.63 -13.37
CA GLY A 165 1.99 3.52 -12.87
C GLY A 165 1.97 2.34 -13.85
N HIS A 166 1.78 2.60 -15.14
CA HIS A 166 1.79 1.52 -16.14
C HIS A 166 3.14 0.79 -16.25
N ILE A 167 4.26 1.45 -15.97
CA ILE A 167 5.56 0.77 -15.86
C ILE A 167 5.56 -0.20 -14.67
N VAL A 168 5.00 0.22 -13.53
CA VAL A 168 4.83 -0.67 -12.37
C VAL A 168 3.97 -1.86 -12.73
N GLU A 169 2.81 -1.61 -13.32
CA GLU A 169 1.87 -2.65 -13.73
C GLU A 169 2.51 -3.63 -14.73
N GLY A 170 3.20 -3.11 -15.74
CA GLY A 170 3.65 -3.87 -16.91
C GLY A 170 5.00 -4.56 -16.78
N ALA A 171 5.82 -4.22 -15.78
CA ALA A 171 7.17 -4.76 -15.63
C ALA A 171 7.58 -5.14 -14.19
N SER A 172 6.63 -5.12 -13.25
CA SER A 172 6.91 -5.52 -11.87
C SER A 172 7.51 -6.94 -11.80
N ARG A 173 8.53 -7.09 -10.94
CA ARG A 173 9.18 -8.38 -10.63
C ARG A 173 9.77 -9.07 -11.87
N ASN A 174 10.20 -8.30 -12.85
CA ASN A 174 10.79 -8.80 -14.10
C ASN A 174 9.84 -9.74 -14.86
N VAL A 175 8.53 -9.47 -14.80
CA VAL A 175 7.53 -10.18 -15.59
C VAL A 175 6.79 -9.17 -16.45
N LEU A 176 6.77 -9.42 -17.75
CA LEU A 176 6.13 -8.55 -18.74
C LEU A 176 4.59 -8.70 -18.70
N ASN A 177 3.93 -7.56 -18.88
CA ASN A 177 2.48 -7.32 -18.97
C ASN A 177 1.72 -7.47 -17.65
N SER A 178 0.44 -7.11 -17.68
CA SER A 178 -0.50 -7.24 -16.56
C SER A 178 -1.61 -8.22 -16.88
N PRO A 179 -1.78 -9.28 -16.07
CA PRO A 179 -2.91 -10.19 -16.23
C PRO A 179 -4.22 -9.56 -15.77
N ALA A 180 -4.19 -8.44 -15.03
CA ALA A 180 -5.35 -7.76 -14.47
C ALA A 180 -5.85 -6.56 -15.30
N PHE A 181 -5.12 -6.16 -16.35
CA PHE A 181 -5.47 -4.99 -17.17
C PHE A 181 -6.91 -5.05 -17.68
N GLY A 182 -7.39 -6.20 -18.15
CA GLY A 182 -8.77 -6.35 -18.62
C GLY A 182 -9.87 -6.27 -17.55
N ILE A 183 -9.51 -6.18 -16.26
CA ILE A 183 -10.45 -6.08 -15.13
C ILE A 183 -10.55 -4.63 -14.64
N TRP A 184 -9.41 -4.00 -14.43
CA TRP A 184 -9.34 -2.62 -13.92
C TRP A 184 -9.17 -1.59 -15.03
N HIS A 185 -9.04 -2.03 -16.28
CA HIS A 185 -8.83 -1.23 -17.48
C HIS A 185 -7.66 -0.25 -17.34
N ASP A 186 -7.58 0.77 -18.19
CA ASP A 186 -6.49 1.74 -18.15
C ASP A 186 -6.30 2.36 -16.75
N SER A 187 -7.34 2.93 -16.14
CA SER A 187 -7.03 3.89 -15.07
C SER A 187 -7.29 3.41 -13.64
N LYS A 188 -8.02 2.32 -13.38
CA LYS A 188 -8.53 2.12 -12.00
C LYS A 188 -7.43 1.76 -10.99
N TRP A 189 -6.39 1.03 -11.39
CA TRP A 189 -5.21 0.83 -10.54
C TRP A 189 -4.31 2.08 -10.49
N MET A 190 -4.21 2.83 -11.59
CA MET A 190 -3.46 4.09 -11.65
C MET A 190 -4.02 5.13 -10.67
N GLU A 191 -5.34 5.17 -10.46
CA GLU A 191 -5.98 6.09 -9.50
C GLU A 191 -5.43 5.94 -8.07
N ILE A 192 -5.28 4.70 -7.59
CA ILE A 192 -4.74 4.46 -6.24
C ILE A 192 -3.22 4.61 -6.21
N TYR A 193 -2.53 4.30 -7.30
CA TYR A 193 -1.10 4.51 -7.43
C TYR A 193 -0.74 6.01 -7.34
N ILE A 194 -1.45 6.88 -8.06
CA ILE A 194 -1.25 8.34 -8.00
C ILE A 194 -1.49 8.86 -6.57
N TYR A 195 -2.55 8.37 -5.92
CA TYR A 195 -2.83 8.70 -4.53
C TYR A 195 -1.66 8.32 -3.60
N ASP A 196 -1.12 7.10 -3.75
CA ASP A 196 0.05 6.65 -2.98
C ASP A 196 1.29 7.51 -3.21
N VAL A 197 1.60 7.82 -4.48
CA VAL A 197 2.73 8.67 -4.84
C VAL A 197 2.59 10.06 -4.19
N TYR A 198 1.40 10.68 -4.27
CA TYR A 198 1.19 11.99 -3.64
C TYR A 198 1.33 11.96 -2.12
N ILE A 199 0.85 10.90 -1.46
CA ILE A 199 1.10 10.69 -0.03
C ILE A 199 2.60 10.56 0.23
N GLY A 200 3.29 9.72 -0.52
CA GLY A 200 4.71 9.45 -0.39
C GLY A 200 5.62 10.66 -0.60
N LEU A 201 5.20 11.58 -1.46
CA LEU A 201 5.90 12.84 -1.74
C LEU A 201 5.46 14.00 -0.83
N ASN A 202 4.63 13.74 0.20
CA ASN A 202 4.08 14.74 1.12
C ASN A 202 3.31 15.88 0.43
N ARG A 203 2.59 15.57 -0.65
CA ARG A 203 1.84 16.55 -1.46
C ARG A 203 0.39 16.68 -1.00
N SER A 204 0.18 17.13 0.23
CA SER A 204 -1.13 17.16 0.89
C SER A 204 -2.25 17.84 0.07
N ALA A 205 -1.96 18.93 -0.64
CA ALA A 205 -2.93 19.60 -1.50
C ALA A 205 -3.35 18.73 -2.71
N ASP A 206 -2.39 18.04 -3.34
CA ASP A 206 -2.67 17.14 -4.47
C ASP A 206 -3.38 15.86 -4.00
N VAL A 207 -3.03 15.33 -2.83
CA VAL A 207 -3.75 14.22 -2.18
C VAL A 207 -5.23 14.56 -2.03
N GLN A 208 -5.54 15.73 -1.47
CA GLN A 208 -6.92 16.16 -1.25
C GLN A 208 -7.66 16.40 -2.57
N ARG A 209 -7.03 17.08 -3.53
CA ARG A 209 -7.60 17.31 -4.87
C ARG A 209 -7.91 15.98 -5.55
N TRP A 210 -6.92 15.09 -5.62
CA TRP A 210 -7.01 13.82 -6.31
C TRP A 210 -8.09 12.94 -5.69
N TYR A 211 -8.09 12.78 -4.37
CA TYR A 211 -9.13 12.04 -3.65
C TYR A 211 -10.54 12.55 -4.01
N ASN A 212 -10.77 13.87 -3.94
CA ASN A 212 -12.08 14.45 -4.24
C ASN A 212 -12.51 14.22 -5.70
N LEU A 213 -11.55 14.18 -6.62
CA LEU A 213 -11.79 13.89 -8.03
C LEU A 213 -12.20 12.43 -8.23
N VAL A 214 -11.38 11.47 -7.78
CA VAL A 214 -11.57 10.05 -8.13
C VAL A 214 -12.55 9.32 -7.22
N ALA A 215 -12.74 9.75 -5.96
CA ALA A 215 -13.69 9.09 -5.05
C ALA A 215 -15.16 9.23 -5.48
N ASN A 216 -15.46 10.23 -6.32
CA ASN A 216 -16.79 10.45 -6.88
C ASN A 216 -16.93 9.89 -8.31
N GLY A 217 -15.85 9.38 -8.91
CA GLY A 217 -15.87 8.74 -10.22
C GLY A 217 -16.51 7.36 -10.15
N SER A 218 -17.53 7.13 -10.96
CA SER A 218 -18.18 5.82 -11.10
C SER A 218 -18.07 5.29 -12.51
N GLU A 219 -17.97 3.98 -12.63
CA GLU A 219 -17.94 3.25 -13.88
C GLU A 219 -19.22 2.43 -14.09
N SER A 220 -19.44 2.01 -15.34
CA SER A 220 -20.47 1.04 -15.69
C SER A 220 -20.00 -0.41 -15.57
N TYR A 221 -18.73 -0.65 -15.21
CA TYR A 221 -18.13 -1.98 -15.09
C TYR A 221 -17.56 -2.23 -13.68
N PRO A 222 -17.64 -3.48 -13.17
CA PRO A 222 -18.33 -4.61 -13.80
C PRO A 222 -19.87 -4.46 -13.75
N ARG A 223 -20.36 -3.45 -13.02
CA ARG A 223 -21.77 -3.04 -13.03
C ARG A 223 -21.91 -1.53 -12.94
N ALA A 224 -23.10 -1.03 -13.27
CA ALA A 224 -23.45 0.38 -13.12
C ALA A 224 -23.18 0.88 -11.70
N GLN A 225 -22.66 2.11 -11.61
CA GLN A 225 -22.33 2.79 -10.35
C GLN A 225 -21.25 2.05 -9.53
N THR A 226 -20.26 1.47 -10.20
CA THR A 226 -19.07 0.91 -9.52
C THR A 226 -18.07 2.03 -9.25
N TYR A 227 -17.71 2.26 -8.00
CA TYR A 227 -16.72 3.28 -7.61
C TYR A 227 -15.40 2.59 -7.25
N TRP A 228 -14.57 2.31 -8.24
CA TRP A 228 -13.32 1.54 -8.06
C TRP A 228 -12.38 2.11 -7.00
N PHE A 229 -12.10 3.40 -7.06
CA PHE A 229 -11.26 4.05 -6.06
C PHE A 229 -11.92 3.98 -4.68
N ARG A 230 -13.15 4.47 -4.53
CA ARG A 230 -13.83 4.64 -3.24
C ARG A 230 -14.17 3.31 -2.55
N ASP A 231 -14.67 2.34 -3.30
CA ASP A 231 -15.29 1.13 -2.75
C ASP A 231 -14.37 -0.10 -2.82
N TRP A 232 -13.28 -0.06 -3.60
CA TRP A 232 -12.32 -1.16 -3.70
C TRP A 232 -10.90 -0.78 -3.27
N PHE A 233 -10.22 0.10 -4.02
CA PHE A 233 -8.80 0.34 -3.79
C PHE A 233 -8.49 1.20 -2.56
N PHE A 234 -9.28 2.24 -2.29
CA PHE A 234 -9.07 3.10 -1.14
C PHE A 234 -9.31 2.38 0.20
N PRO A 235 -10.34 1.52 0.37
CA PRO A 235 -10.48 0.69 1.58
C PRO A 235 -9.32 -0.29 1.76
N ILE A 236 -8.83 -0.90 0.67
CA ILE A 236 -7.64 -1.77 0.71
C ILE A 236 -6.43 -0.98 1.23
N TYR A 237 -6.18 0.21 0.65
CA TYR A 237 -5.07 1.08 1.00
C TYR A 237 -5.15 1.59 2.44
N SER A 238 -6.30 2.13 2.84
CA SER A 238 -6.48 2.83 4.12
C SER A 238 -6.71 1.90 5.32
N GLN A 239 -7.31 0.72 5.11
CA GLN A 239 -7.74 -0.15 6.22
C GLN A 239 -7.02 -1.50 6.26
N GLN A 240 -6.52 -2.00 5.13
CA GLN A 240 -6.07 -3.40 5.02
C GLN A 240 -4.58 -3.58 4.70
N GLY A 241 -3.82 -2.51 4.46
CA GLY A 241 -2.36 -2.58 4.53
C GLY A 241 -1.59 -1.67 3.57
N ASP A 242 -1.78 -0.36 3.67
CA ASP A 242 -0.93 0.71 3.11
C ASP A 242 -0.39 0.46 1.68
N ALA A 243 0.69 1.14 1.28
CA ALA A 243 1.37 0.90 0.01
C ALA A 243 1.90 -0.53 -0.14
N SER A 244 2.14 -1.24 0.98
CA SER A 244 2.72 -2.58 0.96
C SER A 244 1.82 -3.61 0.27
N SER A 245 0.50 -3.49 0.41
CA SER A 245 -0.45 -4.38 -0.28
C SER A 245 -0.42 -4.17 -1.80
N LEU A 246 -0.25 -2.92 -2.26
CA LEU A 246 -0.18 -2.61 -3.69
C LEU A 246 1.00 -3.32 -4.36
N ASN A 247 2.20 -3.28 -3.76
CA ASN A 247 3.37 -3.98 -4.30
C ASN A 247 3.32 -5.51 -4.05
N LYS A 248 2.76 -5.93 -2.92
CA LYS A 248 2.65 -7.35 -2.60
C LYS A 248 1.75 -8.10 -3.58
N TYR A 249 0.74 -7.44 -4.14
CA TYR A 249 -0.08 -8.00 -5.23
C TYR A 249 0.78 -8.46 -6.43
N PHE A 250 1.65 -7.60 -6.97
CA PHE A 250 2.54 -7.97 -8.07
C PHE A 250 3.56 -9.05 -7.68
N SER A 251 4.00 -9.03 -6.42
CA SER A 251 4.89 -10.06 -5.89
C SER A 251 4.24 -11.45 -5.90
N LEU A 252 2.97 -11.53 -5.50
CA LEU A 252 2.19 -12.76 -5.54
C LEU A 252 1.92 -13.21 -6.98
N LEU A 253 1.55 -12.29 -7.88
CA LEU A 253 1.37 -12.63 -9.30
C LEU A 253 2.65 -13.22 -9.89
N ALA A 254 3.78 -12.54 -9.72
CA ALA A 254 5.06 -13.02 -10.23
C ALA A 254 5.46 -14.37 -9.64
N GLN A 255 5.05 -14.69 -8.41
CA GLN A 255 5.33 -15.98 -7.80
C GLN A 255 4.40 -17.09 -8.28
N TYR A 256 3.08 -16.86 -8.30
CA TYR A 256 2.07 -17.91 -8.43
C TYR A 256 1.28 -17.91 -9.73
N PHE A 257 1.13 -16.76 -10.40
CA PHE A 257 0.34 -16.70 -11.63
C PHE A 257 1.13 -17.30 -12.81
N PRO A 258 0.45 -17.97 -13.78
CA PRO A 258 1.12 -18.65 -14.87
C PRO A 258 1.92 -17.70 -15.77
N LYS A 259 3.13 -18.14 -16.12
CA LYS A 259 4.08 -17.39 -16.96
C LYS A 259 4.60 -18.27 -18.08
N GLN A 260 5.11 -17.63 -19.11
CA GLN A 260 5.80 -18.25 -20.23
C GLN A 260 7.09 -17.49 -20.52
N THR A 261 8.12 -18.22 -20.96
CA THR A 261 9.35 -17.62 -21.47
C THR A 261 9.10 -17.14 -22.90
N VAL A 262 9.39 -15.87 -23.19
CA VAL A 262 9.31 -15.29 -24.52
C VAL A 262 10.61 -14.57 -24.85
N ASN A 263 11.00 -14.55 -26.12
CA ASN A 263 12.09 -13.71 -26.58
C ASN A 263 11.53 -12.33 -26.96
N ASN A 264 12.04 -11.26 -26.37
CA ASN A 264 11.58 -9.90 -26.64
C ASN A 264 12.37 -9.19 -27.76
N GLY A 265 13.18 -9.90 -28.52
CA GLY A 265 14.10 -9.37 -29.53
C GLY A 265 15.53 -9.14 -29.03
N GLN A 266 15.76 -9.08 -27.72
CA GLN A 266 17.10 -9.00 -27.12
C GLN A 266 17.45 -10.20 -26.27
N THR A 267 16.52 -10.65 -25.44
CA THR A 267 16.75 -11.72 -24.48
C THR A 267 15.48 -12.50 -24.20
N ASN A 268 15.62 -13.63 -23.52
CA ASN A 268 14.49 -14.40 -23.03
C ASN A 268 14.03 -13.79 -21.70
N ILE A 269 12.76 -13.39 -21.64
CA ILE A 269 12.10 -12.81 -20.46
C ILE A 269 10.89 -13.64 -20.04
N GLN A 270 10.39 -13.42 -18.83
CA GLN A 270 9.12 -13.97 -18.39
C GLN A 270 7.97 -13.02 -18.76
N ARG A 271 6.87 -13.58 -19.25
CA ARG A 271 5.61 -12.86 -19.51
C ARG A 271 4.46 -13.65 -18.91
N PHE A 272 3.45 -12.98 -18.34
CA PHE A 272 2.24 -13.70 -17.94
C PHE A 272 1.59 -14.37 -19.16
N SER A 273 1.14 -15.62 -19.00
CA SER A 273 0.71 -16.43 -20.15
C SER A 273 -0.72 -16.14 -20.60
N ARG A 274 -1.53 -15.50 -19.76
CA ARG A 274 -2.93 -15.13 -20.03
C ARG A 274 -3.40 -14.00 -19.12
N SER A 275 -4.58 -13.43 -19.42
CA SER A 275 -5.32 -12.59 -18.48
C SER A 275 -5.94 -13.41 -17.34
N MET A 276 -6.20 -12.76 -16.21
CA MET A 276 -6.91 -13.35 -15.07
C MET A 276 -8.41 -13.10 -15.16
N ASN A 277 -9.20 -13.93 -14.48
CA ASN A 277 -10.62 -13.68 -14.27
C ASN A 277 -10.87 -12.93 -12.94
N TYR A 278 -12.10 -12.47 -12.71
CA TYR A 278 -12.46 -11.70 -11.52
C TYR A 278 -12.24 -12.48 -10.21
N GLY A 279 -12.55 -13.78 -10.20
CA GLY A 279 -12.30 -14.62 -9.01
C GLY A 279 -10.83 -14.69 -8.63
N GLU A 280 -9.94 -14.82 -9.62
CA GLU A 280 -8.48 -14.76 -9.44
C GLU A 280 -8.03 -13.38 -8.98
N PHE A 281 -8.58 -12.31 -9.55
CA PHE A 281 -8.32 -10.94 -9.11
C PHE A 281 -8.60 -10.74 -7.62
N ILE A 282 -9.79 -11.14 -7.16
CA ILE A 282 -10.16 -11.07 -5.74
C ILE A 282 -9.26 -11.97 -4.90
N HIS A 283 -8.90 -13.16 -5.41
CA HIS A 283 -8.04 -14.10 -4.70
C HIS A 283 -6.63 -13.55 -4.43
N PHE A 284 -6.00 -12.96 -5.45
CA PHE A 284 -4.65 -12.40 -5.35
C PHE A 284 -4.62 -11.11 -4.52
N TRP A 285 -5.64 -10.25 -4.63
CA TRP A 285 -5.76 -9.09 -3.73
C TRP A 285 -6.00 -9.51 -2.28
N SER A 286 -6.78 -10.57 -2.05
CA SER A 286 -6.95 -11.13 -0.70
C SER A 286 -5.62 -11.63 -0.14
N GLY A 287 -4.81 -12.32 -0.94
CA GLY A 287 -3.45 -12.70 -0.54
C GLY A 287 -2.53 -11.52 -0.27
N ALA A 288 -2.66 -10.45 -1.06
CA ALA A 288 -1.87 -9.24 -0.91
C ALA A 288 -2.14 -8.58 0.45
N THR A 289 -3.40 -8.38 0.82
CA THR A 289 -3.80 -7.82 2.13
C THR A 289 -3.65 -8.83 3.28
N GLY A 290 -3.62 -10.12 2.95
CA GLY A 290 -3.67 -11.22 3.91
C GLY A 290 -5.06 -11.39 4.55
N MET A 291 -6.11 -10.81 3.96
CA MET A 291 -7.49 -10.87 4.43
C MET A 291 -8.44 -11.25 3.28
N ASP A 292 -9.48 -12.03 3.55
CA ASP A 292 -10.51 -12.38 2.57
C ASP A 292 -11.29 -11.12 2.16
N LEU A 293 -11.06 -10.65 0.93
CA LEU A 293 -11.71 -9.46 0.39
C LEU A 293 -13.04 -9.77 -0.29
N LYS A 294 -13.53 -11.02 -0.28
CA LYS A 294 -14.83 -11.35 -0.86
C LYS A 294 -15.97 -10.44 -0.37
N PRO A 295 -16.11 -10.10 0.93
CA PRO A 295 -17.18 -9.20 1.37
C PRO A 295 -17.06 -7.79 0.75
N LEU A 296 -15.84 -7.25 0.69
CA LEU A 296 -15.57 -5.95 0.06
C LEU A 296 -15.89 -6.00 -1.43
N ALA A 297 -15.48 -7.07 -2.11
CA ALA A 297 -15.72 -7.28 -3.53
C ALA A 297 -17.20 -7.38 -3.86
N LEU A 298 -18.00 -8.09 -3.05
CA LEU A 298 -19.45 -8.16 -3.22
C LEU A 298 -20.11 -6.79 -3.09
N SER A 299 -19.65 -5.96 -2.15
CA SER A 299 -20.14 -4.60 -1.97
C SER A 299 -19.80 -3.71 -3.17
N ALA A 300 -18.54 -3.74 -3.60
CA ALA A 300 -18.04 -2.91 -4.70
C ALA A 300 -18.61 -3.34 -6.07
N PHE A 301 -18.60 -4.64 -6.36
CA PHE A 301 -18.77 -5.18 -7.71
C PHE A 301 -20.06 -5.98 -7.92
N GLY A 302 -20.77 -6.35 -6.85
CA GLY A 302 -21.82 -7.38 -6.94
C GLY A 302 -21.20 -8.77 -7.11
N ASN A 303 -21.95 -9.74 -7.66
CA ASN A 303 -21.50 -11.14 -7.81
C ASN A 303 -21.14 -11.53 -9.26
N LEU A 304 -21.35 -10.65 -10.24
CA LEU A 304 -21.06 -10.92 -11.65
C LEU A 304 -19.87 -10.08 -12.12
N ASP A 305 -19.04 -10.67 -13.00
CA ASP A 305 -18.04 -9.92 -13.75
C ASP A 305 -18.68 -9.16 -14.93
N GLU A 306 -17.88 -8.38 -15.66
CA GLU A 306 -18.34 -7.56 -16.79
C GLU A 306 -18.92 -8.42 -17.94
N GLN A 307 -18.56 -9.70 -18.02
CA GLN A 307 -19.09 -10.65 -18.99
C GLN A 307 -20.32 -11.43 -18.46
N GLY A 308 -20.79 -11.12 -17.25
CA GLY A 308 -21.96 -11.74 -16.63
C GLY A 308 -21.68 -13.10 -15.97
N ASN A 309 -20.42 -13.50 -15.80
CA ASN A 309 -20.09 -14.74 -15.10
C ASN A 309 -20.09 -14.54 -13.59
N ASP A 310 -20.48 -15.58 -12.84
CA ASP A 310 -20.40 -15.58 -11.38
C ASP A 310 -18.94 -15.67 -10.90
N TRP A 311 -18.38 -14.54 -10.47
CA TRP A 311 -17.00 -14.52 -9.99
C TRP A 311 -16.83 -15.19 -8.63
N VAL A 312 -17.90 -15.45 -7.87
CA VAL A 312 -17.81 -16.19 -6.60
C VAL A 312 -17.44 -17.65 -6.87
N ALA A 313 -17.99 -18.24 -7.94
CA ALA A 313 -17.57 -19.56 -8.42
C ALA A 313 -16.12 -19.54 -8.91
N GLN A 314 -15.73 -18.51 -9.68
CA GLN A 314 -14.34 -18.32 -10.12
C GLN A 314 -13.37 -18.19 -8.93
N LEU A 315 -13.76 -17.49 -7.85
CA LEU A 315 -12.95 -17.33 -6.64
C LEU A 315 -12.70 -18.67 -5.94
N ASN A 316 -13.71 -19.55 -5.88
CA ASN A 316 -13.54 -20.89 -5.33
C ASN A 316 -12.59 -21.75 -6.19
N ALA A 317 -12.69 -21.62 -7.51
CA ALA A 317 -11.75 -22.26 -8.44
C ALA A 317 -10.32 -21.69 -8.27
N ALA A 318 -10.18 -20.37 -8.12
CA ALA A 318 -8.91 -19.70 -7.92
C ALA A 318 -8.20 -20.17 -6.63
N LYS A 319 -8.93 -20.30 -5.52
CA LYS A 319 -8.39 -20.86 -4.26
C LYS A 319 -7.79 -22.26 -4.44
N THR A 320 -8.41 -23.07 -5.29
CA THR A 320 -7.92 -24.42 -5.61
C THR A 320 -6.73 -24.38 -6.57
N ALA A 321 -6.76 -23.49 -7.56
CA ALA A 321 -5.71 -23.37 -8.57
C ALA A 321 -4.42 -22.71 -8.02
N PHE A 322 -4.54 -21.82 -7.02
CA PHE A 322 -3.44 -21.06 -6.44
C PHE A 322 -3.33 -21.23 -4.92
N PRO A 323 -3.16 -22.46 -4.40
CA PRO A 323 -3.19 -22.73 -2.96
C PRO A 323 -2.05 -22.05 -2.18
N GLY A 324 -1.00 -21.57 -2.87
CA GLY A 324 0.07 -20.78 -2.27
C GLY A 324 -0.34 -19.34 -1.90
N VAL A 325 -1.44 -18.82 -2.45
CA VAL A 325 -1.99 -17.51 -2.11
C VAL A 325 -2.94 -17.65 -0.92
N THR A 326 -2.45 -17.32 0.27
CA THR A 326 -3.18 -17.52 1.53
C THR A 326 -3.54 -16.21 2.22
N TYR A 327 -4.65 -16.23 2.95
CA TYR A 327 -5.18 -15.09 3.70
C TYR A 327 -6.18 -15.56 4.73
N LEU A 328 -6.43 -14.71 5.72
CA LEU A 328 -7.34 -14.98 6.81
C LEU A 328 -8.77 -14.57 6.48
N LYS A 329 -9.73 -15.34 6.99
CA LYS A 329 -11.16 -15.03 6.86
C LYS A 329 -11.71 -14.55 8.19
N ASP A 330 -12.48 -13.46 8.19
CA ASP A 330 -13.30 -13.08 9.34
C ASP A 330 -14.46 -14.08 9.51
N ILE A 331 -14.54 -14.70 10.69
CA ILE A 331 -15.57 -15.68 11.04
C ILE A 331 -16.51 -15.19 12.15
N SER A 332 -16.36 -13.94 12.60
CA SER A 332 -17.06 -13.41 13.78
C SER A 332 -18.58 -13.45 13.65
N SER A 333 -19.12 -13.26 12.45
CA SER A 333 -20.56 -13.31 12.16
C SER A 333 -21.19 -14.70 12.35
N GLN A 334 -20.38 -15.74 12.50
CA GLN A 334 -20.85 -17.10 12.79
C GLN A 334 -21.05 -17.33 14.30
N ALA A 335 -20.60 -16.40 15.15
CA ALA A 335 -20.67 -16.51 16.59
C ALA A 335 -21.73 -15.59 17.21
N VAL A 336 -22.20 -15.97 18.39
CA VAL A 336 -23.02 -15.11 19.25
C VAL A 336 -22.12 -14.36 20.22
N VAL A 337 -22.27 -13.04 20.26
CA VAL A 337 -21.54 -12.17 21.20
C VAL A 337 -22.23 -12.14 22.57
N SER A 338 -21.43 -12.16 23.63
CA SER A 338 -21.86 -11.86 25.00
C SER A 338 -20.76 -11.13 25.77
N VAL A 339 -21.13 -10.42 26.82
CA VAL A 339 -20.20 -9.62 27.64
C VAL A 339 -20.44 -9.84 29.13
N SER A 340 -19.43 -9.59 29.96
CA SER A 340 -19.53 -9.66 31.42
C SER A 340 -20.39 -8.54 32.02
N ASN A 341 -20.37 -7.38 31.36
CA ASN A 341 -21.08 -6.17 31.75
C ASN A 341 -21.63 -5.54 30.48
N GLU A 342 -22.94 -5.35 30.42
CA GLU A 342 -23.60 -4.76 29.28
C GLU A 342 -23.66 -3.23 29.42
N ASN A 343 -23.79 -2.55 28.28
CA ASN A 343 -24.23 -1.16 28.23
C ASN A 343 -25.56 -0.98 28.98
N ALA A 344 -25.76 0.18 29.61
CA ALA A 344 -26.98 0.46 30.38
C ALA A 344 -28.28 0.36 29.54
N GLY A 345 -28.19 0.60 28.23
CA GLY A 345 -29.31 0.44 27.29
C GLY A 345 -29.53 -1.00 26.79
N GLY A 346 -28.68 -1.95 27.17
CA GLY A 346 -28.75 -3.34 26.73
C GLY A 346 -28.00 -3.63 25.42
N ALA A 347 -27.91 -4.91 25.06
CA ALA A 347 -27.08 -5.40 23.95
C ALA A 347 -27.42 -4.79 22.58
N ALA A 348 -28.70 -4.51 22.32
CA ALA A 348 -29.18 -3.96 21.05
C ALA A 348 -29.14 -2.42 20.99
N ALA A 349 -28.75 -1.74 22.07
CA ALA A 349 -28.67 -0.29 22.10
C ALA A 349 -27.65 0.25 21.09
N ALA A 350 -27.68 1.56 20.85
CA ALA A 350 -26.77 2.24 19.94
C ALA A 350 -25.29 1.95 20.26
N GLU A 351 -24.97 1.72 21.54
CA GLU A 351 -23.63 1.38 22.03
C GLU A 351 -23.56 0.06 22.82
N GLY A 352 -24.51 -0.86 22.59
CA GLY A 352 -24.58 -2.17 23.23
C GLY A 352 -23.58 -3.19 22.68
N SER A 353 -23.44 -4.34 23.35
CA SER A 353 -22.44 -5.36 22.97
C SER A 353 -22.58 -5.92 21.55
N ALA A 354 -23.76 -5.82 20.92
CA ALA A 354 -23.94 -6.21 19.53
C ALA A 354 -23.02 -5.43 18.57
N LYS A 355 -22.56 -4.24 18.97
CA LYS A 355 -21.64 -3.41 18.19
C LYS A 355 -20.21 -3.94 18.13
N LEU A 356 -19.83 -4.87 19.01
CA LEU A 356 -18.48 -5.45 19.02
C LEU A 356 -18.19 -6.30 17.78
N SER A 357 -19.20 -6.71 17.00
CA SER A 357 -19.01 -7.61 15.87
C SER A 357 -20.06 -7.42 14.76
N ASP A 358 -20.56 -6.19 14.54
CA ASP A 358 -21.65 -5.89 13.59
C ASP A 358 -21.20 -5.58 12.14
N SER A 359 -19.91 -5.36 11.95
CA SER A 359 -19.16 -5.15 10.70
C SER A 359 -19.20 -3.71 10.28
N TYR A 360 -19.40 -2.83 11.25
CA TYR A 360 -19.60 -1.43 11.06
C TYR A 360 -18.69 -0.63 12.00
N TYR A 361 -17.49 -0.31 11.50
CA TYR A 361 -16.46 0.42 12.25
C TYR A 361 -16.86 1.82 12.75
N ASN A 362 -18.06 2.30 12.40
CA ASN A 362 -18.59 3.59 12.84
C ASN A 362 -19.44 3.50 14.12
N THR A 363 -19.92 2.32 14.49
CA THR A 363 -20.53 2.05 15.79
C THR A 363 -19.46 1.65 16.82
N LYS A 364 -19.86 1.57 18.09
CA LYS A 364 -18.99 1.08 19.16
C LYS A 364 -19.79 0.47 20.28
N PHE A 365 -19.17 -0.44 21.01
CA PHE A 365 -19.57 -0.74 22.37
C PHE A 365 -19.03 0.35 23.30
N PHE A 366 -19.87 0.80 24.23
CA PHE A 366 -19.47 1.69 25.32
C PHE A 366 -19.92 1.09 26.65
N LEU A 367 -19.02 1.11 27.62
CA LEU A 367 -19.28 0.67 28.98
C LEU A 367 -18.81 1.74 29.97
N GLY A 368 -19.77 2.36 30.65
CA GLY A 368 -19.50 3.22 31.79
C GLY A 368 -19.10 2.41 33.02
N ALA A 369 -18.27 2.99 33.89
CA ALA A 369 -17.78 2.36 35.12
C ALA A 369 -17.11 0.99 34.87
N TYR A 370 -16.11 0.98 33.98
CA TYR A 370 -15.33 -0.19 33.60
C TYR A 370 -14.69 -0.88 34.83
N PRO A 371 -15.00 -2.17 35.09
CA PRO A 371 -14.59 -2.85 36.33
C PRO A 371 -13.17 -3.44 36.31
N ASN A 372 -12.30 -3.05 35.36
CA ASN A 372 -10.96 -3.63 35.15
C ASN A 372 -10.91 -5.17 34.95
N THR A 373 -12.07 -5.80 34.76
CA THR A 373 -12.26 -7.25 34.68
C THR A 373 -13.25 -7.63 33.56
N PHE A 374 -13.54 -6.70 32.66
CA PHE A 374 -14.46 -6.90 31.56
C PHE A 374 -14.00 -8.02 30.62
N TRP A 375 -14.95 -8.82 30.16
CA TRP A 375 -14.73 -9.68 29.00
C TRP A 375 -15.86 -9.58 27.98
N ALA A 376 -15.48 -9.76 26.72
CA ALA A 376 -16.38 -10.10 25.62
C ALA A 376 -16.10 -11.54 25.18
N GLN A 377 -17.12 -12.26 24.75
CA GLN A 377 -17.03 -13.64 24.29
C GLN A 377 -17.77 -13.82 22.98
N LEU A 378 -17.14 -14.52 22.05
CA LEU A 378 -17.75 -15.01 20.82
C LEU A 378 -17.93 -16.53 20.96
N THR A 379 -19.18 -16.97 20.88
CA THR A 379 -19.58 -18.38 21.00
C THR A 379 -19.98 -18.92 19.64
N PHE A 380 -19.20 -19.85 19.10
CA PHE A 380 -19.49 -20.48 17.82
C PHE A 380 -20.45 -21.68 17.96
N PRO A 381 -21.22 -22.02 16.92
CA PRO A 381 -22.03 -23.23 16.88
C PRO A 381 -21.16 -24.51 16.94
N GLY A 382 -19.97 -24.47 16.35
CA GLY A 382 -18.96 -25.53 16.41
C GLY A 382 -17.55 -24.97 16.56
N SER A 383 -16.63 -25.75 17.12
CA SER A 383 -15.28 -25.30 17.43
C SER A 383 -14.51 -24.85 16.17
N GLN A 384 -13.91 -23.67 16.24
CA GLN A 384 -13.13 -23.07 15.16
C GLN A 384 -11.66 -22.98 15.56
N VAL A 385 -10.74 -23.09 14.59
CA VAL A 385 -9.31 -22.78 14.82
C VAL A 385 -9.05 -21.33 14.43
N VAL A 386 -9.06 -20.43 15.41
CA VAL A 386 -8.72 -19.03 15.18
C VAL A 386 -7.21 -18.88 15.02
N LYS A 387 -6.78 -18.15 14.00
CA LYS A 387 -5.38 -17.83 13.63
C LYS A 387 -4.99 -16.38 13.91
N GLY A 388 -5.96 -15.54 14.20
CA GLY A 388 -5.72 -14.15 14.58
C GLY A 388 -6.98 -13.45 15.02
N TYR A 389 -6.85 -12.18 15.38
CA TYR A 389 -7.98 -11.34 15.74
C TYR A 389 -7.66 -9.88 15.44
N THR A 390 -8.71 -9.07 15.31
CA THR A 390 -8.57 -7.62 15.21
C THR A 390 -9.28 -6.91 16.34
N ILE A 391 -8.77 -5.73 16.71
CA ILE A 391 -9.39 -4.81 17.67
C ILE A 391 -9.39 -3.43 17.02
N THR A 392 -10.54 -2.77 16.99
CA THR A 392 -10.70 -1.41 16.42
C THR A 392 -11.03 -0.40 17.51
N ALA A 393 -10.21 0.64 17.65
CA ALA A 393 -10.43 1.73 18.61
C ALA A 393 -11.77 2.45 18.39
N GLY A 394 -12.32 3.03 19.46
CA GLY A 394 -13.54 3.81 19.37
C GLY A 394 -13.38 5.10 18.56
N ASN A 395 -14.50 5.80 18.36
CA ASN A 395 -14.57 6.95 17.47
C ASN A 395 -14.23 8.30 18.13
N ASP A 396 -14.22 8.42 19.46
CA ASP A 396 -14.18 9.73 20.15
C ASP A 396 -13.09 9.87 21.25
N ALA A 397 -12.94 8.92 22.17
CA ALA A 397 -12.12 9.13 23.38
C ALA A 397 -10.91 8.17 23.52
N PRO A 398 -9.64 8.62 23.33
CA PRO A 398 -8.45 7.75 23.34
C PRO A 398 -8.09 7.13 24.69
N ASP A 399 -8.52 7.72 25.80
CA ASP A 399 -8.32 7.23 27.16
C ASP A 399 -9.21 6.00 27.48
N ARG A 400 -10.30 5.80 26.73
CA ARG A 400 -11.25 4.68 26.89
C ARG A 400 -10.88 3.42 26.11
N ASP A 401 -9.92 3.51 25.19
CA ASP A 401 -9.55 2.37 24.35
C ASP A 401 -8.84 1.28 25.18
N PRO A 402 -8.97 -0.01 24.81
CA PRO A 402 -8.22 -1.08 25.46
C PRO A 402 -6.72 -0.87 25.31
N LYS A 403 -5.97 -1.10 26.39
CA LYS A 403 -4.51 -0.98 26.44
C LYS A 403 -3.83 -2.33 26.65
N SER A 404 -4.47 -3.22 27.41
CA SER A 404 -3.96 -4.55 27.73
C SER A 404 -5.09 -5.56 27.77
N TRP A 405 -4.85 -6.75 27.25
CA TRP A 405 -5.85 -7.81 27.22
C TRP A 405 -5.24 -9.20 27.04
N LYS A 406 -6.08 -10.22 27.21
CA LYS A 406 -5.80 -11.61 26.89
C LYS A 406 -6.84 -12.13 25.92
N LEU A 407 -6.41 -12.89 24.91
CA LEU A 407 -7.31 -13.73 24.12
C LEU A 407 -7.26 -15.14 24.69
N MET A 408 -8.44 -15.71 24.93
CA MET A 408 -8.59 -17.01 25.56
C MET A 408 -9.49 -17.92 24.73
N GLY A 409 -9.24 -19.23 24.73
CA GLY A 409 -10.06 -20.25 24.07
C GLY A 409 -10.56 -21.31 25.07
N SER A 410 -11.79 -21.78 24.89
CA SER A 410 -12.38 -22.86 25.69
C SER A 410 -13.33 -23.74 24.87
N ASN A 411 -13.51 -24.99 25.28
CA ASN A 411 -14.51 -25.92 24.74
C ASN A 411 -15.63 -26.28 25.72
N ASP A 412 -15.47 -25.96 27.01
CA ASP A 412 -16.48 -26.20 28.07
C ASP A 412 -17.12 -24.91 28.60
N GLY A 413 -16.61 -23.74 28.20
CA GLY A 413 -17.08 -22.44 28.62
C GLY A 413 -16.63 -22.03 30.03
N THR A 414 -15.88 -22.88 30.74
CA THR A 414 -15.45 -22.68 32.13
C THR A 414 -13.92 -22.66 32.26
N ASN A 415 -13.22 -23.61 31.64
CA ASN A 415 -11.77 -23.69 31.62
C ASN A 415 -11.22 -23.04 30.35
N TYR A 416 -10.45 -21.96 30.51
CA TYR A 416 -9.91 -21.18 29.40
C TYR A 416 -8.40 -21.35 29.27
N THR A 417 -7.95 -21.66 28.05
CA THR A 417 -6.54 -21.63 27.65
C THR A 417 -6.19 -20.25 27.12
N GLN A 418 -5.08 -19.68 27.57
CA GLN A 418 -4.57 -18.41 27.03
C GLN A 418 -3.97 -18.63 25.64
N LEU A 419 -4.46 -17.89 24.64
CA LEU A 419 -4.00 -17.94 23.25
C LEU A 419 -3.11 -16.76 22.88
N ASP A 420 -3.34 -15.60 23.51
CA ASP A 420 -2.52 -14.41 23.33
C ASP A 420 -2.55 -13.53 24.57
N ILE A 421 -1.52 -12.70 24.74
CA ILE A 421 -1.44 -11.65 25.76
C ILE A 421 -0.82 -10.40 25.15
N ARG A 422 -1.48 -9.26 25.38
CA ARG A 422 -1.02 -7.95 24.91
C ARG A 422 -1.01 -6.96 26.06
N SER A 423 -0.03 -6.08 26.04
CA SER A 423 0.18 -5.07 27.08
C SER A 423 0.69 -3.77 26.49
N ASN A 424 0.18 -2.65 26.99
CA ASN A 424 0.60 -1.29 26.58
C ASN A 424 0.41 -1.00 25.08
N GLU A 425 -0.64 -1.57 24.48
CA GLU A 425 -1.03 -1.24 23.12
C GLU A 425 -1.63 0.17 23.06
N THR A 426 -1.33 0.91 21.99
CA THR A 426 -1.83 2.27 21.76
C THR A 426 -2.47 2.41 20.39
N PHE A 427 -3.54 3.19 20.28
CA PHE A 427 -4.20 3.50 19.01
C PHE A 427 -3.95 4.98 18.65
N GLY A 428 -3.16 5.20 17.58
CA GLY A 428 -2.75 6.53 17.15
C GLY A 428 -3.83 7.31 16.39
N LEU A 429 -4.82 6.61 15.85
CA LEU A 429 -5.97 7.19 15.16
C LEU A 429 -7.28 6.64 15.73
N ARG A 430 -8.37 7.41 15.65
CA ARG A 430 -9.72 6.91 15.96
C ARG A 430 -10.13 5.90 14.90
N ARG A 431 -10.87 4.86 15.30
CA ARG A 431 -11.23 3.72 14.41
C ARG A 431 -10.03 3.01 13.80
N GLN A 432 -8.84 3.16 14.38
CA GLN A 432 -7.69 2.37 13.95
C GLN A 432 -7.91 0.91 14.31
N THR A 433 -7.80 0.03 13.31
CA THR A 433 -7.82 -1.42 13.49
C THR A 433 -6.40 -1.94 13.67
N LYS A 434 -6.16 -2.71 14.73
CA LYS A 434 -4.94 -3.51 14.90
C LYS A 434 -5.25 -4.98 14.68
N LYS A 435 -4.37 -5.65 13.92
CA LYS A 435 -4.43 -7.09 13.64
C LYS A 435 -3.34 -7.82 14.43
N MET A 436 -3.73 -8.89 15.12
CA MET A 436 -2.84 -9.73 15.90
C MET A 436 -2.93 -11.17 15.36
N LEU A 437 -1.79 -11.72 14.93
CA LEU A 437 -1.68 -13.13 14.54
C LEU A 437 -1.30 -13.97 15.76
N ILE A 438 -1.85 -15.20 15.82
CA ILE A 438 -1.59 -16.16 16.89
C ILE A 438 -1.23 -17.53 16.29
N SER A 439 -0.36 -18.27 16.98
CA SER A 439 0.07 -19.62 16.56
C SER A 439 -0.85 -20.72 17.12
N ASN A 440 -2.17 -20.51 17.08
CA ASN A 440 -3.12 -21.48 17.59
C ASN A 440 -3.43 -22.57 16.55
N THR A 441 -3.37 -23.83 16.98
CA THR A 441 -3.73 -25.02 16.19
C THR A 441 -4.93 -25.77 16.76
N THR A 442 -5.40 -25.39 17.95
CA THR A 442 -6.49 -26.06 18.65
C THR A 442 -7.82 -25.37 18.34
N ALA A 443 -8.85 -26.16 18.05
CA ALA A 443 -10.19 -25.64 17.83
C ALA A 443 -10.90 -25.37 19.16
N TYR A 444 -11.51 -24.19 19.29
CA TYR A 444 -12.30 -23.80 20.47
C TYR A 444 -13.69 -23.34 20.07
N LYS A 445 -14.69 -23.64 20.89
CA LYS A 445 -16.07 -23.17 20.72
C LYS A 445 -16.27 -21.76 21.28
N TYR A 446 -15.59 -21.45 22.37
CA TYR A 446 -15.69 -20.19 23.09
C TYR A 446 -14.37 -19.44 22.95
N TYR A 447 -14.42 -18.23 22.42
CA TYR A 447 -13.29 -17.31 22.41
C TYR A 447 -13.64 -16.12 23.28
N LYS A 448 -12.75 -15.74 24.19
CA LYS A 448 -12.97 -14.67 25.16
C LYS A 448 -11.85 -13.65 25.11
N LEU A 449 -12.21 -12.39 24.89
CA LEU A 449 -11.33 -11.24 25.00
C LEU A 449 -11.48 -10.65 26.41
N PHE A 450 -10.45 -10.80 27.24
CA PHE A 450 -10.42 -10.30 28.61
C PHE A 450 -9.58 -9.02 28.68
N ILE A 451 -10.23 -7.87 28.86
CA ILE A 451 -9.55 -6.57 28.91
C ILE A 451 -9.04 -6.33 30.33
N THR A 452 -7.72 -6.22 30.48
CA THR A 452 -7.04 -6.07 31.77
C THR A 452 -6.67 -4.63 32.11
N ALA A 453 -6.65 -3.75 31.10
CA ALA A 453 -6.50 -2.31 31.29
C ALA A 453 -7.00 -1.54 30.06
N ASN A 454 -7.51 -0.34 30.29
CA ASN A 454 -7.71 0.69 29.25
C ASN A 454 -6.59 1.75 29.36
N ASN A 455 -6.75 2.84 28.62
CA ASN A 455 -5.77 3.93 28.55
C ASN A 455 -5.99 5.04 29.61
N GLY A 456 -6.58 4.70 30.76
CA GLY A 456 -6.65 5.56 31.95
C GLY A 456 -8.02 6.16 32.27
N SER A 457 -9.04 5.88 31.46
CA SER A 457 -10.42 6.31 31.73
C SER A 457 -11.11 5.44 32.78
N VAL A 458 -12.22 5.93 33.34
CA VAL A 458 -13.15 5.10 34.13
C VAL A 458 -14.14 4.33 33.25
N ASP A 459 -14.14 4.61 31.95
CA ASP A 459 -15.01 3.98 30.95
C ASP A 459 -14.20 3.09 29.98
N LEU A 460 -14.88 2.20 29.28
CA LEU A 460 -14.31 1.38 28.22
C LEU A 460 -15.08 1.59 26.92
N GLN A 461 -14.38 1.58 25.79
CA GLN A 461 -15.02 1.53 24.48
C GLN A 461 -14.28 0.60 23.52
N LEU A 462 -15.01 0.04 22.56
CA LEU A 462 -14.41 -0.74 21.48
C LEU A 462 -15.33 -0.74 20.26
N SER A 463 -14.81 -0.39 19.09
CA SER A 463 -15.62 -0.36 17.86
C SER A 463 -15.86 -1.76 17.31
N GLU A 464 -14.83 -2.58 17.22
CA GLU A 464 -14.92 -3.92 16.62
C GLU A 464 -13.94 -4.88 17.29
N TRP A 465 -14.35 -6.13 17.42
CA TRP A 465 -13.52 -7.28 17.75
C TRP A 465 -13.81 -8.43 16.80
N ARG A 466 -12.82 -8.81 16.01
CA ARG A 466 -12.95 -9.88 15.01
C ARG A 466 -12.08 -11.07 15.30
N LEU A 467 -12.57 -12.25 14.99
CA LEU A 467 -11.81 -13.50 14.99
C LEU A 467 -11.56 -13.94 13.56
N LEU A 468 -10.30 -14.26 13.29
CA LEU A 468 -9.77 -14.58 11.98
C LEU A 468 -9.36 -16.05 11.93
N GLN A 469 -9.73 -16.75 10.87
CA GLN A 469 -9.40 -18.15 10.61
C GLN A 469 -8.57 -18.32 9.35
#